data_AF-A0A954Y859-F1
#
_entry.id   AF-A0A954Y859-F1
#
_cell.length_a   1.000
_cell.length_b   1.000
_cell.length_c   1.000
_cell.angle_alpha   90.00
_cell.angle_beta   90.00
_cell.angle_gamma   90.00
#
_symmetry.space_group_name_H-M   'P 1'
#
loop_
_entity.id
_entity.type
_entity.pdbx_description
1 polymer ?
#
loop_
_entity_poly.entity_id
_entity_poly.type
_entity_poly.pdbx_seq_one_letter_code
_entity_poly.pdbx_strand_id
1 'polypeptide(L)'
;MIRSVLLSGVALLLASCPLPSYGETKLEEVDPHGRPKQFHTGGGLGFAVYFEDGYWNIRTSTRGHSRATAGSHFTGTVTVVGDDIKGEFDSFEVMPRRERRRRAKRTQGGANLRRSDLILLHPKQRGFDFHMYNKGQIDTIRFKTGVKAKTVTFDLRVDGDDDPMRVLIGANGTHPKKTVFTLPAHPIQEKKPEEKAPEEEAAGESQAQKAA
;
A
#
# COMPACT_ATOMS: atom_id res chain seq x y z
N MET A 1 12.57 -36.75 59.54
CA MET A 1 12.42 -35.28 59.66
C MET A 1 11.68 -34.78 58.43
N ILE A 2 10.42 -34.37 58.61
CA ILE A 2 9.46 -34.02 57.54
C ILE A 2 9.55 -32.51 57.32
N ARG A 3 9.91 -32.05 56.12
CA ARG A 3 9.91 -30.63 55.76
C ARG A 3 8.65 -30.29 54.97
N SER A 4 7.73 -29.60 55.65
CA SER A 4 6.51 -29.04 55.07
C SER A 4 6.83 -27.96 54.04
N VAL A 5 6.22 -28.08 52.86
CA VAL A 5 6.31 -27.10 51.77
C VAL A 5 5.07 -26.21 51.83
N LEU A 6 5.25 -24.93 52.16
CA LEU A 6 4.20 -23.92 52.11
C LEU A 6 4.09 -23.38 50.68
N LEU A 7 3.08 -23.83 49.92
CA LEU A 7 2.66 -23.19 48.68
C LEU A 7 1.93 -21.89 49.02
N SER A 8 2.61 -20.76 48.84
CA SER A 8 1.98 -19.44 48.89
C SER A 8 1.38 -19.12 47.52
N GLY A 9 0.05 -19.15 47.44
CA GLY A 9 -0.70 -18.83 46.22
C GLY A 9 -0.66 -17.35 45.92
N VAL A 10 0.07 -16.97 44.86
CA VAL A 10 0.06 -15.62 44.31
C VAL A 10 -1.20 -15.46 43.46
N ALA A 11 -2.18 -14.71 43.99
CA ALA A 11 -3.36 -14.29 43.23
C ALA A 11 -2.95 -13.21 42.22
N LEU A 12 -2.92 -13.59 40.94
CA LEU A 12 -2.60 -12.68 39.83
C LEU A 12 -3.83 -11.83 39.50
N LEU A 13 -3.83 -10.57 39.95
CA LEU A 13 -4.81 -9.56 39.54
C LEU A 13 -4.61 -9.25 38.04
N LEU A 14 -5.51 -9.77 37.20
CA LEU A 14 -5.59 -9.41 35.79
C LEU A 14 -6.12 -7.98 35.67
N ALA A 15 -5.21 -7.00 35.70
CA ALA A 15 -5.52 -5.64 35.32
C ALA A 15 -6.01 -5.65 33.86
N SER A 16 -7.31 -5.38 33.68
CA SER A 16 -7.93 -5.14 32.38
C SER A 16 -7.34 -3.86 31.79
N CYS A 17 -6.16 -3.96 31.16
CA CYS A 17 -5.65 -2.90 30.32
C CYS A 17 -6.66 -2.68 29.18
N PRO A 18 -7.31 -1.51 29.09
CA PRO A 18 -8.14 -1.20 27.94
C PRO A 18 -7.27 -1.32 26.70
N LEU A 19 -7.65 -2.25 25.81
CA LEU A 19 -7.00 -2.36 24.52
C LEU A 19 -7.07 -0.98 23.85
N PRO A 20 -5.97 -0.47 23.30
CA PRO A 20 -6.01 0.79 22.56
C PRO A 20 -7.10 0.65 21.51
N SER A 21 -8.16 1.44 21.68
CA SER A 21 -9.18 1.60 20.66
C SER A 21 -8.46 2.17 19.46
N TYR A 22 -8.23 1.31 18.46
CA TYR A 22 -7.75 1.76 17.17
C TYR A 22 -8.84 2.68 16.64
N GLY A 23 -8.63 3.99 16.85
CA GLY A 23 -9.57 5.02 16.44
C GLY A 23 -9.99 4.75 15.02
N GLU A 24 -11.30 4.74 14.80
CA GLU A 24 -11.93 4.50 13.51
C GLU A 24 -11.26 5.40 12.47
N THR A 25 -10.39 4.80 11.65
CA THR A 25 -9.69 5.56 10.61
C THR A 25 -10.70 5.84 9.53
N LYS A 26 -11.15 7.09 9.46
CA LYS A 26 -12.08 7.56 8.43
C LYS A 26 -11.51 7.18 7.07
N LEU A 27 -12.31 6.46 6.28
CA LEU A 27 -11.98 6.10 4.91
C LEU A 27 -11.69 7.38 4.11
N GLU A 28 -10.58 7.39 3.36
CA GLU A 28 -10.30 8.51 2.47
C GLU A 28 -11.23 8.44 1.26
N GLU A 29 -11.87 9.57 0.94
CA GLU A 29 -12.73 9.74 -0.24
C GLU A 29 -11.85 10.12 -1.44
N VAL A 30 -11.00 9.18 -1.84
CA VAL A 30 -10.07 9.34 -2.97
C VAL A 30 -10.26 8.17 -3.90
N ASP A 31 -10.42 8.45 -5.20
CA ASP A 31 -10.45 7.42 -6.25
C ASP A 31 -9.05 6.79 -6.41
N PRO A 32 -8.87 5.51 -6.07
CA PRO A 32 -7.58 4.84 -6.19
C PRO A 32 -7.35 4.24 -7.58
N HIS A 33 -8.29 4.34 -8.51
CA HIS A 33 -8.20 3.63 -9.78
C HIS A 33 -7.19 4.24 -10.74
N GLY A 34 -6.41 3.35 -11.38
CA GLY A 34 -5.49 3.69 -12.45
C GLY A 34 -4.21 4.40 -11.98
N ARG A 35 -3.16 4.29 -12.79
CA ARG A 35 -1.86 4.88 -12.47
C ARG A 35 -1.91 6.41 -12.54
N PRO A 36 -1.35 7.14 -11.54
CA PRO A 36 -1.24 8.60 -11.60
C PRO A 36 -0.45 9.06 -12.84
N LYS A 37 -1.05 9.95 -13.66
CA LYS A 37 -0.45 10.42 -14.93
C LYS A 37 0.85 11.20 -14.72
N GLN A 38 0.93 11.95 -13.63
CA GLN A 38 2.13 12.72 -13.25
C GLN A 38 3.27 11.87 -12.67
N PHE A 39 3.03 10.56 -12.44
CA PHE A 39 4.06 9.68 -11.90
C PHE A 39 4.87 9.00 -13.01
N HIS A 40 6.09 9.49 -13.22
CA HIS A 40 7.04 8.95 -14.18
C HIS A 40 8.45 8.85 -13.58
N THR A 41 9.29 8.02 -14.19
CA THR A 41 10.67 7.81 -13.77
C THR A 41 11.41 9.14 -13.72
N GLY A 42 12.08 9.43 -12.60
CA GLY A 42 12.88 10.63 -12.43
C GLY A 42 12.07 11.92 -12.20
N GLY A 43 10.73 11.87 -12.26
CA GLY A 43 9.87 13.05 -12.17
C GLY A 43 9.81 13.68 -10.79
N GLY A 44 9.75 12.85 -9.74
CA GLY A 44 9.64 13.31 -8.35
C GLY A 44 10.08 12.23 -7.37
N LEU A 45 10.39 12.67 -6.15
CA LEU A 45 10.67 11.80 -5.02
C LEU A 45 9.35 11.42 -4.33
N GLY A 46 8.93 10.17 -4.39
CA GLY A 46 7.70 9.76 -3.73
C GLY A 46 7.13 8.40 -4.12
N PHE A 47 5.89 8.17 -3.69
CA PHE A 47 5.08 6.99 -3.93
C PHE A 47 3.95 7.28 -4.92
N ALA A 48 3.62 6.28 -5.73
CA ALA A 48 2.33 6.17 -6.41
C ALA A 48 1.60 4.91 -5.92
N VAL A 49 0.37 5.08 -5.44
CA VAL A 49 -0.50 4.01 -4.95
C VAL A 49 -1.75 3.98 -5.80
N TYR A 50 -2.07 2.83 -6.38
CA TYR A 50 -3.26 2.73 -7.22
C TYR A 50 -3.75 1.29 -7.36
N PHE A 51 -5.03 1.14 -7.71
CA PHE A 51 -5.69 -0.12 -7.98
C PHE A 51 -5.96 -0.28 -9.48
N GLU A 52 -5.45 -1.36 -10.06
CA GLU A 52 -5.55 -1.65 -11.49
C GLU A 52 -5.53 -3.17 -11.72
N ASP A 53 -6.41 -3.67 -12.59
CA ASP A 53 -6.53 -5.09 -12.94
C ASP A 53 -6.66 -6.06 -11.75
N GLY A 54 -7.33 -5.61 -10.69
CA GLY A 54 -7.50 -6.40 -9.46
C GLY A 54 -6.28 -6.42 -8.55
N TYR A 55 -5.26 -5.59 -8.81
CA TYR A 55 -4.06 -5.47 -8.00
C TYR A 55 -3.94 -4.08 -7.39
N TRP A 56 -3.49 -4.05 -6.13
CA TRP A 56 -2.86 -2.87 -5.56
C TRP A 56 -1.42 -2.78 -6.05
N ASN A 57 -1.04 -1.59 -6.50
CA ASN A 57 0.28 -1.26 -6.96
C ASN A 57 0.85 -0.16 -6.06
N ILE A 58 2.06 -0.36 -5.56
CA ILE A 58 2.87 0.67 -4.91
C ILE A 58 4.12 0.83 -5.75
N ARG A 59 4.34 2.03 -6.28
CA ARG A 59 5.56 2.38 -7.01
C ARG A 59 6.33 3.45 -6.28
N THR A 60 7.64 3.39 -6.34
CA THR A 60 8.53 4.44 -5.84
C THR A 60 9.27 5.08 -6.98
N SER A 61 9.53 6.37 -6.86
CA SER A 61 10.45 7.06 -7.76
C SER A 61 11.28 8.04 -6.96
N THR A 62 12.50 8.26 -7.43
CA THR A 62 13.39 9.29 -6.94
C THR A 62 13.56 10.32 -8.04
N ARG A 63 13.72 11.59 -7.67
CA ARG A 63 14.04 12.64 -8.64
C ARG A 63 15.34 12.26 -9.34
N GLY A 64 15.36 12.39 -10.68
CA GLY A 64 16.51 12.01 -11.49
C GLY A 64 17.81 12.59 -10.93
N HIS A 65 18.76 11.70 -10.64
CA HIS A 65 20.02 12.05 -10.00
C HIS A 65 21.18 11.46 -10.79
N SER A 66 22.22 12.28 -10.98
CA SER A 66 23.49 11.85 -11.54
C SER A 66 24.07 10.73 -10.65
N ARG A 67 25.04 9.95 -11.16
CA ARG A 67 25.66 8.85 -10.40
C ARG A 67 26.20 9.27 -9.01
N ALA A 68 26.36 10.57 -8.73
CA ALA A 68 26.93 11.12 -7.51
C ALA A 68 25.93 11.31 -6.34
N THR A 69 24.61 11.34 -6.55
CA THR A 69 23.67 11.60 -5.46
C THR A 69 23.33 10.34 -4.66
N ALA A 70 23.16 10.47 -3.35
CA ALA A 70 22.68 9.38 -2.50
C ALA A 70 21.25 9.00 -2.91
N GLY A 71 20.97 7.70 -3.07
CA GLY A 71 19.60 7.21 -3.27
C GLY A 71 18.73 7.44 -2.02
N SER A 72 17.42 7.32 -2.19
CA SER A 72 16.44 7.47 -1.10
C SER A 72 15.94 6.12 -0.61
N HIS A 73 15.58 6.08 0.67
CA HIS A 73 15.04 4.92 1.34
C HIS A 73 13.52 5.04 1.49
N PHE A 74 12.80 4.15 0.86
CA PHE A 74 11.35 4.06 0.94
C PHE A 74 10.99 2.97 1.92
N THR A 75 10.18 3.32 2.91
CA THR A 75 9.70 2.36 3.89
C THR A 75 8.20 2.47 4.01
N GLY A 76 7.55 1.36 4.31
CA GLY A 76 6.16 1.42 4.65
C GLY A 76 5.60 0.13 5.19
N THR A 77 4.37 0.25 5.67
CA THR A 77 3.57 -0.86 6.17
C THR A 77 2.26 -0.90 5.40
N VAL A 78 1.91 -2.07 4.90
CA VAL A 78 0.59 -2.35 4.33
C VAL A 78 -0.12 -3.30 5.26
N THR A 79 -1.32 -2.94 5.72
CA THR A 79 -2.17 -3.79 6.57
C THR A 79 -3.52 -4.00 5.92
N VAL A 80 -4.04 -5.22 5.98
CA VAL A 80 -5.33 -5.61 5.41
C VAL A 80 -6.27 -6.05 6.54
N VAL A 81 -7.50 -5.52 6.53
CA VAL A 81 -8.57 -5.94 7.45
C VAL A 81 -9.56 -6.82 6.70
N GLY A 82 -9.85 -8.00 7.26
CA GLY A 82 -10.89 -8.92 6.78
C GLY A 82 -10.38 -10.22 6.16
N ASP A 83 -9.20 -10.21 5.53
CA ASP A 83 -8.65 -11.39 4.84
C ASP A 83 -7.11 -11.36 4.73
N ASP A 84 -6.55 -12.28 3.95
CA ASP A 84 -5.12 -12.37 3.62
C ASP A 84 -4.69 -11.49 2.42
N ILE A 85 -3.37 -11.44 2.20
CA ILE A 85 -2.72 -10.73 1.10
C ILE A 85 -1.86 -11.71 0.28
N LYS A 86 -1.89 -11.58 -1.04
CA LYS A 86 -1.04 -12.34 -1.97
C LYS A 86 -0.25 -11.37 -2.83
N GLY A 87 1.05 -11.24 -2.58
CA GLY A 87 1.91 -10.32 -3.32
C GLY A 87 2.76 -10.99 -4.39
N GLU A 88 3.04 -10.23 -5.45
CA GLU A 88 4.06 -10.50 -6.47
C GLU A 88 5.29 -9.65 -6.09
N PHE A 89 6.30 -10.29 -5.48
CA PHE A 89 7.46 -9.63 -4.87
C PHE A 89 8.78 -10.04 -5.54
N ASP A 90 8.77 -10.33 -6.83
CA ASP A 90 9.87 -11.05 -7.52
C ASP A 90 11.24 -10.34 -7.46
N SER A 91 11.25 -9.02 -7.26
CA SER A 91 12.49 -8.23 -7.12
C SER A 91 12.95 -8.02 -5.67
N PHE A 92 12.26 -8.63 -4.69
CA PHE A 92 12.52 -8.38 -3.27
C PHE A 92 12.92 -9.65 -2.53
N GLU A 93 13.79 -9.48 -1.53
CA GLU A 93 13.97 -10.55 -0.55
C GLU A 93 12.74 -10.62 0.36
N VAL A 94 11.94 -11.69 0.22
CA VAL A 94 10.77 -11.92 1.08
C VAL A 94 11.19 -12.77 2.28
N MET A 95 10.95 -12.28 3.49
CA MET A 95 11.20 -13.07 4.71
C MET A 95 10.17 -12.82 5.81
N PRO A 96 9.96 -13.76 6.74
CA PRO A 96 9.14 -13.51 7.91
C PRO A 96 9.79 -12.46 8.83
N ARG A 97 8.97 -11.60 9.46
CA ARG A 97 9.45 -10.57 10.40
C ARG A 97 10.33 -11.11 11.54
N ARG A 98 10.09 -12.35 12.00
CA ARG A 98 10.91 -13.03 13.01
C ARG A 98 12.33 -13.35 12.51
N GLU A 99 12.46 -13.68 11.23
CA GLU A 99 13.75 -14.03 10.64
C GLU A 99 14.66 -12.81 10.49
N ARG A 100 14.09 -11.65 10.12
CA ARG A 100 14.83 -10.37 10.13
C ARG A 100 15.43 -10.08 11.50
N ARG A 101 14.67 -10.27 12.60
CA ARG A 101 15.18 -10.05 13.97
C ARG A 101 16.34 -10.98 14.31
N ARG A 102 16.33 -12.23 13.81
CA ARG A 102 17.41 -13.19 14.01
C ARG A 102 18.65 -12.78 13.23
N ARG A 103 18.50 -12.41 11.96
CA ARG A 103 19.61 -11.92 11.11
C ARG A 103 20.25 -10.66 11.68
N ALA A 104 19.43 -9.68 12.10
CA ALA A 104 19.91 -8.44 12.70
C ALA A 104 20.80 -8.66 13.94
N LYS A 105 20.52 -9.69 14.73
CA LYS A 105 21.36 -10.07 15.89
C LYS A 105 22.66 -10.77 15.51
N ARG A 106 22.68 -11.49 14.38
CA ARG A 106 23.86 -12.27 13.91
C ARG A 106 24.89 -11.40 13.20
N THR A 107 24.44 -10.42 12.44
CA THR A 107 25.34 -9.43 11.84
C THR A 107 25.75 -8.42 12.90
N GLN A 108 27.02 -8.41 13.33
CA GLN A 108 27.58 -7.35 14.20
C GLN A 108 27.25 -5.98 13.60
N GLY A 109 26.30 -5.27 14.20
CA GLY A 109 25.94 -3.90 13.84
C GLY A 109 24.72 -3.71 12.93
N GLY A 110 24.03 -4.77 12.46
CA GLY A 110 22.77 -4.67 11.70
C GLY A 110 22.80 -3.81 10.42
N ALA A 111 23.98 -3.33 10.00
CA ALA A 111 24.15 -2.30 9.00
C ALA A 111 23.82 -2.79 7.58
N ASN A 112 24.06 -4.07 7.28
CA ASN A 112 23.80 -4.63 5.95
C ASN A 112 22.31 -4.77 5.60
N LEU A 113 21.41 -4.79 6.59
CA LEU A 113 19.97 -4.86 6.34
C LEU A 113 19.37 -3.54 5.85
N ARG A 114 20.15 -2.45 5.84
CA ARG A 114 19.68 -1.11 5.42
C ARG A 114 19.76 -0.88 3.90
N ARG A 115 20.39 -1.80 3.15
CA ARG A 115 20.64 -1.64 1.71
C ARG A 115 20.00 -2.72 0.85
N SER A 116 19.25 -3.63 1.45
CA SER A 116 18.56 -4.71 0.75
C SER A 116 17.08 -4.35 0.60
N ASP A 117 16.55 -4.51 -0.62
CA ASP A 117 15.13 -4.40 -0.88
C ASP A 117 14.42 -5.61 -0.28
N LEU A 118 13.53 -5.35 0.68
CA LEU A 118 13.06 -6.33 1.63
C LEU A 118 11.55 -6.23 1.85
N ILE A 119 10.88 -7.38 1.80
CA ILE A 119 9.47 -7.54 2.19
C ILE A 119 9.37 -8.41 3.43
N LEU A 120 8.67 -7.92 4.44
CA LEU A 120 8.45 -8.59 5.73
C LEU A 120 6.99 -8.93 5.92
N LEU A 121 6.62 -10.17 5.58
CA LEU A 121 5.25 -10.62 5.76
C LEU A 121 4.86 -10.61 7.25
N HIS A 122 3.69 -10.04 7.53
CA HIS A 122 3.07 -10.10 8.85
C HIS A 122 2.54 -11.50 9.15
N PRO A 123 2.34 -11.87 10.43
CA PRO A 123 1.66 -13.11 10.78
C PRO A 123 0.29 -13.21 10.10
N LYS A 124 -0.08 -14.42 9.67
CA LYS A 124 -1.35 -14.70 8.97
C LYS A 124 -1.52 -13.94 7.63
N GLN A 125 -0.44 -13.40 7.06
CA GLN A 125 -0.46 -12.69 5.79
C GLN A 125 -1.49 -11.55 5.76
N ARG A 126 -1.66 -10.83 6.88
CA ARG A 126 -2.58 -9.67 6.96
C ARG A 126 -1.92 -8.34 6.62
N GLY A 127 -0.81 -8.40 5.90
CA GLY A 127 0.02 -7.24 5.63
C GLY A 127 1.49 -7.59 5.48
N PHE A 128 2.27 -6.56 5.22
CA PHE A 128 3.72 -6.64 5.14
C PHE A 128 4.35 -5.28 5.45
N ASP A 129 5.57 -5.31 5.99
CA ASP A 129 6.46 -4.14 6.00
C ASP A 129 7.37 -4.22 4.77
N PHE A 130 7.75 -3.10 4.20
CA PHE A 130 8.74 -3.06 3.13
C PHE A 130 9.84 -2.03 3.39
N HIS A 131 11.01 -2.31 2.84
CA HIS A 131 12.17 -1.42 2.79
C HIS A 131 12.72 -1.48 1.38
N MET A 132 12.84 -0.34 0.71
CA MET A 132 13.39 -0.24 -0.64
C MET A 132 14.41 0.88 -0.70
N TYR A 133 15.55 0.64 -1.32
CA TYR A 133 16.57 1.65 -1.55
C TYR A 133 16.69 1.92 -3.04
N ASN A 134 16.27 3.11 -3.47
CA ASN A 134 16.19 3.44 -4.87
C ASN A 134 17.17 4.57 -5.23
N LYS A 135 17.87 4.39 -6.36
CA LYS A 135 18.78 5.40 -6.93
C LYS A 135 18.46 5.66 -8.40
N GLY A 136 17.42 6.45 -8.64
CA GLY A 136 16.99 6.89 -9.98
C GLY A 136 16.18 5.85 -10.77
N GLN A 137 15.75 4.75 -10.15
CA GLN A 137 14.96 3.70 -10.78
C GLN A 137 13.49 3.79 -10.31
N ILE A 138 12.64 2.86 -10.78
CA ILE A 138 11.31 2.64 -10.22
C ILE A 138 11.29 1.23 -9.66
N ASP A 139 10.94 1.11 -8.39
CA ASP A 139 10.59 -0.17 -7.79
C ASP A 139 9.07 -0.29 -7.73
N THR A 140 8.57 -1.52 -7.88
CA THR A 140 7.13 -1.78 -7.92
C THR A 140 6.80 -2.95 -7.01
N ILE A 141 5.87 -2.75 -6.09
CA ILE A 141 5.25 -3.80 -5.29
C ILE A 141 3.82 -3.99 -5.82
N ARG A 142 3.46 -5.22 -6.18
CA ARG A 142 2.10 -5.57 -6.61
C ARG A 142 1.51 -6.60 -5.67
N PHE A 143 0.23 -6.44 -5.31
CA PHE A 143 -0.44 -7.43 -4.47
C PHE A 143 -1.95 -7.46 -4.68
N LYS A 144 -2.54 -8.60 -4.34
CA LYS A 144 -3.98 -8.84 -4.26
C LYS A 144 -4.40 -9.00 -2.81
N THR A 145 -5.61 -8.57 -2.51
CA THR A 145 -6.28 -8.83 -1.24
C THR A 145 -7.25 -10.00 -1.40
N GLY A 146 -7.49 -10.75 -0.33
CA GLY A 146 -8.52 -11.78 -0.32
C GLY A 146 -9.92 -11.18 -0.52
N VAL A 147 -10.86 -11.97 -1.05
CA VAL A 147 -12.21 -11.51 -1.44
C VAL A 147 -13.00 -10.93 -0.25
N LYS A 148 -12.69 -11.35 0.99
CA LYS A 148 -13.35 -10.84 2.20
C LYS A 148 -12.64 -9.63 2.82
N ALA A 149 -11.56 -9.15 2.21
CA ALA A 149 -10.88 -7.96 2.67
C ALA A 149 -11.80 -6.75 2.52
N LYS A 150 -11.84 -5.91 3.56
CA LYS A 150 -12.68 -4.72 3.62
C LYS A 150 -11.88 -3.48 3.29
N THR A 151 -10.72 -3.34 3.92
CA THR A 151 -9.87 -2.15 3.79
C THR A 151 -8.39 -2.53 3.73
N VAL A 152 -7.62 -1.62 3.13
CA VAL A 152 -6.15 -1.63 3.11
C VAL A 152 -5.67 -0.32 3.71
N THR A 153 -4.80 -0.40 4.71
CA THR A 153 -4.15 0.74 5.34
C THR A 153 -2.69 0.79 4.90
N PHE A 154 -2.27 1.96 4.47
CA PHE A 154 -0.90 2.27 4.05
C PHE A 154 -0.28 3.23 5.08
N ASP A 155 0.94 2.95 5.53
CA ASP A 155 1.83 3.87 6.25
C ASP A 155 3.09 3.99 5.41
N LEU A 156 3.30 5.13 4.74
CA LEU A 156 4.34 5.31 3.73
C LEU A 156 5.27 6.46 4.09
N ARG A 157 6.59 6.20 4.06
CA ARG A 157 7.62 7.16 4.45
C ARG A 157 8.78 7.16 3.46
N VAL A 158 9.31 8.34 3.19
CA VAL A 158 10.52 8.54 2.38
C VAL A 158 11.61 9.11 3.27
N ASP A 159 12.74 8.42 3.35
CA ASP A 159 13.88 8.78 4.20
C ASP A 159 13.51 8.92 5.70
N GLY A 160 12.41 8.27 6.10
CA GLY A 160 11.85 8.31 7.46
C GLY A 160 10.83 9.43 7.70
N ASP A 161 10.70 10.37 6.75
CA ASP A 161 9.81 11.53 6.85
C ASP A 161 8.34 11.17 6.62
N ASP A 162 7.47 11.81 7.40
CA ASP A 162 6.02 11.77 7.25
C ASP A 162 5.54 12.94 6.35
N ASP A 163 5.69 12.79 5.02
CA ASP A 163 5.29 13.79 4.02
C ASP A 163 4.19 13.27 3.08
N PRO A 164 2.89 13.59 3.32
CA PRO A 164 1.80 13.12 2.48
C PRO A 164 1.82 13.68 1.05
N MET A 165 2.49 14.82 0.81
CA MET A 165 2.62 15.39 -0.53
C MET A 165 3.53 14.56 -1.44
N ARG A 166 4.29 13.62 -0.87
CA ARG A 166 5.08 12.62 -1.63
C ARG A 166 4.26 11.38 -1.99
N VAL A 167 2.98 11.30 -1.65
CA VAL A 167 2.13 10.15 -1.97
C VAL A 167 1.08 10.58 -2.98
N LEU A 168 1.05 9.90 -4.13
CA LEU A 168 0.04 10.08 -5.17
C LEU A 168 -0.90 8.88 -5.19
N ILE A 169 -2.20 9.12 -5.22
CA ILE A 169 -3.24 8.08 -5.23
C ILE A 169 -4.07 8.20 -6.50
N GLY A 170 -4.21 7.08 -7.21
CA GLY A 170 -5.07 6.94 -8.39
C GLY A 170 -4.68 7.81 -9.60
N ALA A 171 -5.45 7.69 -10.69
CA ALA A 171 -5.14 8.35 -11.97
C ALA A 171 -5.09 9.88 -11.88
N ASN A 172 -5.89 10.44 -10.96
CA ASN A 172 -5.96 11.87 -10.68
C ASN A 172 -4.75 12.39 -9.88
N GLY A 173 -3.93 11.50 -9.31
CA GLY A 173 -2.75 11.87 -8.54
C GLY A 173 -3.08 12.66 -7.28
N THR A 174 -4.16 12.30 -6.59
CA THR A 174 -4.59 12.95 -5.35
C THR A 174 -3.65 12.61 -4.20
N HIS A 175 -3.42 13.56 -3.29
CA HIS A 175 -2.64 13.33 -2.07
C HIS A 175 -3.54 12.94 -0.90
N PRO A 176 -3.15 11.97 -0.05
CA PRO A 176 -3.87 11.69 1.20
C PRO A 176 -3.67 12.84 2.19
N LYS A 177 -4.52 12.93 3.23
CA LYS A 177 -4.36 13.95 4.28
C LYS A 177 -3.18 13.67 5.20
N LYS A 178 -2.80 12.40 5.32
CA LYS A 178 -1.72 11.88 6.18
C LYS A 178 -0.98 10.76 5.46
N THR A 179 0.24 10.47 5.89
CA THR A 179 1.05 9.33 5.40
C THR A 179 0.49 7.98 5.81
N VAL A 180 -0.32 7.97 6.87
CA VAL A 180 -1.15 6.84 7.27
C VAL A 180 -2.59 7.07 6.78
N PHE A 181 -3.03 6.26 5.81
CA PHE A 181 -4.37 6.38 5.22
C PHE A 181 -4.97 5.02 4.89
N THR A 182 -6.30 4.97 4.81
CA THR A 182 -7.07 3.73 4.60
C THR A 182 -7.96 3.87 3.38
N LEU A 183 -7.93 2.85 2.51
CA LEU A 183 -8.74 2.75 1.29
C LEU A 183 -9.57 1.45 1.30
N PRO A 184 -10.65 1.35 0.50
CA PRO A 184 -11.39 0.10 0.33
C PRO A 184 -10.48 -0.99 -0.23
N ALA A 185 -10.57 -2.24 0.23
CA ALA A 185 -9.70 -3.30 -0.29
C ALA A 185 -10.00 -3.71 -1.73
N HIS A 186 -11.26 -3.53 -2.13
CA HIS A 186 -11.79 -3.77 -3.49
C HIS A 186 -12.51 -2.51 -3.96
N PRO A 187 -11.78 -1.49 -4.43
CA PRO A 187 -12.40 -0.30 -4.98
C PRO A 187 -13.29 -0.69 -6.17
N ILE A 188 -14.57 -0.32 -6.10
CA ILE A 188 -15.52 -0.57 -7.18
C ILE A 188 -15.28 0.52 -8.21
N GLN A 189 -14.87 0.16 -9.43
CA GLN A 189 -14.97 1.09 -10.54
C GLN A 189 -16.45 1.34 -10.73
N GLU A 190 -16.93 2.52 -10.33
CA GLU A 190 -18.22 2.99 -10.80
C GLU A 190 -18.11 2.96 -12.32
N LYS A 191 -18.80 2.01 -12.95
CA LYS A 191 -18.84 1.91 -14.41
C LYS A 191 -19.36 3.27 -14.85
N LYS A 192 -18.47 4.11 -15.40
CA LYS A 192 -18.85 5.43 -15.93
C LYS A 192 -20.09 5.16 -16.77
N PRO A 193 -21.26 5.75 -16.45
CA PRO A 193 -22.49 5.45 -17.15
C PRO A 193 -22.16 5.60 -18.61
N GLU A 194 -22.28 4.48 -19.32
CA GLU A 194 -21.93 4.35 -20.72
C GLU A 194 -22.70 5.46 -21.40
N GLU A 195 -21.99 6.52 -21.79
CA GLU A 195 -22.56 7.71 -22.38
C GLU A 195 -23.24 7.19 -23.63
N LYS A 196 -24.57 7.01 -23.55
CA LYS A 196 -25.38 6.48 -24.65
C LYS A 196 -24.93 7.29 -25.85
N ALA A 197 -24.28 6.60 -26.80
CA ALA A 197 -23.86 7.22 -28.04
C ALA A 197 -25.07 8.04 -28.53
N PRO A 198 -24.86 9.32 -28.92
CA PRO A 198 -25.96 10.15 -29.39
C PRO A 198 -26.70 9.32 -30.43
N GLU A 199 -27.96 9.02 -30.12
CA GLU A 199 -28.84 8.22 -30.95
C GLU A 199 -28.82 8.91 -32.30
N GLU A 200 -28.17 8.27 -33.29
CA GLU A 200 -27.95 8.80 -34.62
C GLU A 200 -29.31 9.19 -35.17
N GLU A 201 -29.60 10.50 -35.14
CA GLU A 201 -30.87 11.08 -35.54
C GLU A 201 -31.03 10.74 -37.01
N ALA A 202 -31.77 9.67 -37.28
CA ALA A 202 -31.99 9.13 -38.60
C ALA A 202 -32.48 10.25 -39.50
N ALA A 203 -31.59 10.71 -40.38
CA ALA A 203 -31.88 11.69 -41.41
C ALA A 203 -33.09 11.19 -42.20
N GLY A 204 -34.24 11.82 -41.95
CA GLY A 204 -35.48 11.53 -42.65
C GLY A 204 -35.26 11.71 -44.15
N GLU A 205 -35.47 10.63 -44.90
CA GLU A 205 -35.62 10.64 -46.35
C GLU A 205 -36.71 11.64 -46.74
N SER A 206 -36.29 12.73 -47.38
CA SER A 206 -37.18 13.67 -48.07
C SER A 206 -37.71 12.99 -49.33
N GLN A 207 -38.91 12.41 -49.25
CA GLN A 207 -39.69 12.03 -50.42
C GLN A 207 -40.22 13.30 -51.11
N ALA A 208 -39.48 13.77 -52.11
CA ALA A 208 -39.98 14.74 -53.07
C ALA A 208 -40.89 14.05 -54.11
N GLN A 209 -42.18 14.00 -53.81
CA GLN A 209 -43.26 13.89 -54.80
C GLN A 209 -43.61 15.29 -55.32
N LYS A 210 -43.55 15.52 -56.64
CA LYS A 210 -44.66 16.01 -57.49
C LYS A 210 -44.20 16.70 -58.79
N ALA A 211 -44.77 16.17 -59.88
CA ALA A 211 -45.45 16.86 -60.98
C ALA A 211 -44.66 17.86 -61.85
N ALA A 212 -44.37 17.45 -63.09
CA ALA A 212 -45.06 17.92 -64.30
C ALA A 212 -44.66 17.05 -65.50
#